data_AF-A0A815RXA1-F1
#
_entry.id   AF-A0A815RXA1-F1
#
_cell.length_a   1.000
_cell.length_b   1.000
_cell.length_c   1.000
_cell.angle_alpha   90.00
_cell.angle_beta   90.00
_cell.angle_gamma   90.00
#
_symmetry.space_group_name_H-M   'P 1'
#
loop_
_entity.id
_entity.type
_entity.pdbx_description
1 polymer ?
#
loop_
_entity_poly.entity_id
_entity_poly.type
_entity_poly.pdbx_seq_one_letter_code
_entity_poly.pdbx_strand_id
1 'polypeptide(L)'
;MASYVFNENSSFIHTFKHQISDLVVTISDPIQAKSMENLLIDIYSKIFALLTNLKCLDLDLDADDIYHFRRSLLWNLRSTTCFSSNIVHLRIKMHNFDDCLRLLNGRLSQLHTFIITLDFIYDTWHGTNRHSLKKINNLNTLFKLTCFSLCVYFSTHEFESLVVPLLRRMSNLEKLTLSISVRERNSFIDGTYLHKYVLSQMPHLHTFTFDIVTVIVRNNQQYKPSSDDIQRTFIEKGYHVDCYVDYDDITLDRCHVYSLPFNMKHIHDITHSFPGATVTENFTRNTTRMNCAKLKHIDFYHKRGIVPSKNFCLYFPLLYHDNCK
;
A
#
# COMPACT_ATOMS: atom_id res chain seq x y z
N MET A 1 26.00 -21.00 -4.18
CA MET A 1 24.61 -21.14 -4.67
C MET A 1 23.96 -22.31 -3.94
N ALA A 2 23.11 -22.04 -2.96
CA ALA A 2 22.25 -23.05 -2.35
C ALA A 2 20.82 -22.75 -2.78
N SER A 3 20.31 -23.46 -3.78
CA SER A 3 18.87 -23.44 -4.06
C SER A 3 18.20 -24.42 -3.11
N TYR A 4 17.46 -23.92 -2.12
CA TYR A 4 16.58 -24.78 -1.33
C TYR A 4 15.38 -25.16 -2.20
N VAL A 5 15.55 -26.22 -2.99
CA VAL A 5 14.43 -26.84 -3.69
C VAL A 5 13.65 -27.62 -2.64
N PHE A 6 12.58 -27.03 -2.09
CA PHE A 6 11.54 -27.82 -1.42
C PHE A 6 11.07 -28.88 -2.41
N ASN A 7 11.47 -30.13 -2.17
CA ASN A 7 11.10 -31.30 -2.94
C ASN A 7 9.85 -31.90 -2.29
N GLU A 8 8.73 -31.92 -3.02
CA GLU A 8 7.43 -32.42 -2.56
C GLU A 8 7.49 -33.84 -1.98
N ASN A 9 8.49 -34.63 -2.41
CA ASN A 9 8.69 -36.01 -1.98
C ASN A 9 9.45 -36.18 -0.65
N SER A 10 9.78 -35.09 0.06
CA SER A 10 10.38 -35.23 1.39
C SER A 10 9.31 -35.63 2.42
N SER A 11 9.57 -36.68 3.20
CA SER A 11 8.74 -37.10 4.34
C SER A 11 8.48 -35.97 5.35
N PHE A 12 9.40 -35.00 5.39
CA PHE A 12 9.29 -33.75 6.14
C PHE A 12 8.07 -32.93 5.70
N ILE A 13 7.91 -32.62 4.40
CA ILE A 13 6.77 -31.82 3.91
C ILE A 13 5.43 -32.52 4.15
N HIS A 14 5.37 -33.85 4.00
CA HIS A 14 4.14 -34.60 4.24
C HIS A 14 3.64 -34.50 5.70
N THR A 15 4.57 -34.35 6.65
CA THR A 15 4.26 -34.23 8.08
C THR A 15 3.84 -32.81 8.44
N PHE A 16 4.53 -31.80 7.90
CA PHE A 16 4.33 -30.40 8.29
C PHE A 16 3.22 -29.67 7.51
N LYS A 17 2.88 -30.11 6.29
CA LYS A 17 1.89 -29.42 5.42
C LYS A 17 0.51 -29.21 6.06
N HIS A 18 0.14 -30.06 7.02
CA HIS A 18 -1.13 -29.99 7.74
C HIS A 18 -1.02 -29.35 9.13
N GLN A 19 0.20 -29.15 9.65
CA GLN A 19 0.41 -28.62 11.01
C GLN A 19 0.57 -27.10 11.03
N ILE A 20 1.03 -26.51 9.92
CA ILE A 20 1.26 -25.07 9.82
C ILE A 20 -0.07 -24.37 9.50
N SER A 21 -0.56 -23.60 10.47
CA SER A 21 -1.75 -22.75 10.33
C SER A 21 -1.40 -21.26 10.24
N ASP A 22 -0.26 -20.85 10.80
CA ASP A 22 0.24 -19.48 10.75
C ASP A 22 1.69 -19.51 10.23
N LEU A 23 1.97 -18.71 9.20
CA LEU A 23 3.30 -18.59 8.63
C LEU A 23 3.66 -17.11 8.46
N VAL A 24 4.80 -16.73 9.04
CA VAL A 24 5.44 -15.44 8.80
C VAL A 24 6.78 -15.71 8.10
N VAL A 25 6.99 -15.10 6.95
CA VAL A 25 8.29 -15.13 6.27
C VAL A 25 8.77 -13.70 6.13
N THR A 26 9.93 -13.42 6.72
CA THR A 26 10.63 -12.14 6.59
C THR A 26 11.89 -12.34 5.78
N ILE A 27 12.06 -11.54 4.73
CA ILE A 27 13.26 -11.56 3.88
C ILE A 27 13.97 -10.24 4.05
N SER A 28 15.13 -10.26 4.72
CA SER A 28 15.81 -9.06 5.26
C SER A 28 17.12 -8.69 4.55
N ASP A 29 17.58 -9.47 3.57
CA ASP A 29 18.84 -9.19 2.86
C ASP A 29 18.75 -9.63 1.38
N PRO A 30 18.57 -8.69 0.46
CA PRO A 30 18.40 -9.02 -0.94
C PRO A 30 19.75 -9.00 -1.68
N ILE A 31 20.40 -10.16 -1.70
CA ILE A 31 21.53 -10.40 -2.60
C ILE A 31 20.97 -10.58 -4.04
N GLN A 32 21.23 -9.59 -4.91
CA GLN A 32 20.91 -9.54 -6.35
C GLN A 32 19.43 -9.68 -6.78
N ALA A 33 18.86 -8.58 -7.30
CA ALA A 33 17.45 -8.42 -7.68
C ALA A 33 16.84 -9.49 -8.59
N LYS A 34 17.57 -10.00 -9.58
CA LYS A 34 17.02 -10.95 -10.55
C LYS A 34 16.88 -12.37 -9.99
N SER A 35 17.78 -12.77 -9.09
CA SER A 35 17.68 -14.09 -8.43
C SER A 35 16.56 -14.10 -7.39
N MET A 36 16.31 -12.95 -6.75
CA MET A 36 15.30 -12.81 -5.71
C MET A 36 13.87 -12.87 -6.27
N GLU A 37 13.60 -12.27 -7.43
CA GLU A 37 12.26 -12.32 -8.04
C GLU A 37 11.80 -13.77 -8.30
N ASN A 38 12.66 -14.60 -8.91
CA ASN A 38 12.37 -16.01 -9.15
C ASN A 38 12.21 -16.78 -7.84
N LEU A 39 13.09 -16.54 -6.86
CA LEU A 39 13.01 -17.16 -5.54
C LEU A 39 11.68 -16.83 -4.86
N LEU A 40 11.23 -15.58 -4.93
CA LEU A 40 9.96 -15.15 -4.36
C LEU A 40 8.80 -15.85 -5.07
N ILE A 41 8.75 -15.84 -6.40
CA ILE A 41 7.73 -16.56 -7.17
C ILE A 41 7.67 -18.04 -6.75
N ASP A 42 8.83 -18.68 -6.60
CA ASP A 42 8.92 -20.07 -6.17
C ASP A 42 8.43 -20.26 -4.73
N ILE A 43 8.78 -19.35 -3.80
CA ILE A 43 8.30 -19.36 -2.42
C ILE A 43 6.78 -19.20 -2.39
N TYR A 44 6.22 -18.21 -3.08
CA TYR A 44 4.77 -17.99 -3.18
C TYR A 44 4.07 -19.23 -3.72
N SER A 45 4.55 -19.77 -4.84
CA SER A 45 4.01 -20.96 -5.47
C SER A 45 3.97 -22.15 -4.53
N LYS A 46 5.08 -22.39 -3.83
CA LYS A 46 5.23 -23.52 -2.91
C LYS A 46 4.39 -23.35 -1.64
N ILE A 47 4.31 -22.15 -1.08
CA ILE A 47 3.47 -21.90 0.11
C ILE A 47 2.01 -22.18 -0.22
N PHE A 48 1.49 -21.60 -1.30
CA PHE A 48 0.10 -21.80 -1.71
C PHE A 48 -0.20 -23.26 -2.12
N ALA A 49 0.75 -23.94 -2.75
CA ALA A 49 0.58 -25.33 -3.18
C ALA A 49 0.68 -26.35 -2.02
N LEU A 50 1.57 -26.11 -1.05
CA LEU A 50 1.92 -27.10 -0.05
C LEU A 50 1.11 -26.97 1.24
N LEU A 51 0.87 -25.74 1.73
CA LEU A 51 0.31 -25.52 3.07
C LEU A 51 -1.22 -25.45 3.04
N THR A 52 -1.85 -26.63 3.13
CA THR A 52 -3.31 -26.79 2.97
C THR A 52 -4.13 -26.31 4.17
N ASN A 53 -3.55 -26.28 5.37
CA ASN A 53 -4.20 -25.82 6.61
C ASN A 53 -3.84 -24.37 6.98
N LEU A 54 -3.14 -23.65 6.10
CA LEU A 54 -2.72 -22.29 6.33
C LEU A 54 -3.93 -21.35 6.48
N LYS A 55 -4.00 -20.63 7.59
CA LYS A 55 -5.02 -19.62 7.92
C LYS A 55 -4.46 -18.21 7.86
N CYS A 56 -3.23 -18.02 8.32
CA CYS A 56 -2.56 -16.73 8.33
C CYS A 56 -1.24 -16.82 7.57
N LEU A 57 -1.05 -15.92 6.61
CA LEU A 57 0.18 -15.79 5.85
C LEU A 57 0.63 -14.33 5.89
N ASP A 58 1.78 -14.08 6.51
CA ASP A 58 2.46 -12.79 6.46
C ASP A 58 3.78 -12.95 5.72
N LEU A 59 3.90 -12.24 4.59
CA LEU A 59 5.10 -12.22 3.77
C LEU A 59 5.63 -10.79 3.74
N ASP A 60 6.55 -10.50 4.67
CA ASP A 60 7.18 -9.19 4.82
C ASP A 60 8.53 -9.20 4.09
N LEU A 61 8.62 -8.42 3.01
CA LEU A 61 9.86 -8.20 2.31
C LEU A 61 10.50 -6.95 2.91
N ASP A 62 11.40 -7.15 3.86
CA ASP A 62 12.16 -6.08 4.51
C ASP A 62 13.36 -5.65 3.64
N ALA A 63 13.16 -5.69 2.33
CA ALA A 63 14.11 -5.22 1.35
C ALA A 63 13.74 -3.77 1.06
N ASP A 64 14.61 -2.85 1.50
CA ASP A 64 14.54 -1.43 1.16
C ASP A 64 14.19 -1.24 -0.33
N ASP A 65 13.43 -0.17 -0.61
CA ASP A 65 12.60 0.23 -1.77
C ASP A 65 13.09 -0.04 -3.22
N ILE A 66 14.14 -0.82 -3.44
CA ILE A 66 14.79 -1.06 -4.72
C ILE A 66 14.20 -2.28 -5.45
N TYR A 67 13.38 -3.11 -4.78
CA TYR A 67 12.86 -4.34 -5.38
C TYR A 67 11.46 -4.15 -5.92
N HIS A 68 11.42 -3.92 -7.22
CA HIS A 68 10.21 -4.00 -8.02
C HIS A 68 10.15 -5.37 -8.66
N PHE A 69 9.02 -6.03 -8.53
CA PHE A 69 8.74 -7.19 -9.35
C PHE A 69 8.69 -6.74 -10.81
N ARG A 70 9.23 -7.53 -11.74
CA ARG A 70 9.11 -7.27 -13.18
C ARG A 70 7.97 -8.06 -13.81
N ARG A 71 7.44 -9.04 -13.08
CA ARG A 71 6.36 -9.93 -13.52
C ARG A 71 5.39 -10.23 -12.40
N SER A 72 4.20 -10.63 -12.81
CA SER A 72 3.15 -11.10 -11.91
C SER A 72 3.63 -12.30 -11.10
N LEU A 73 3.43 -12.25 -9.77
CA LEU A 73 3.75 -13.35 -8.85
C LEU A 73 2.83 -14.55 -9.07
N LEU A 74 1.68 -14.31 -9.69
CA LEU A 74 0.65 -15.31 -9.94
C LEU A 74 0.68 -15.84 -11.39
N TRP A 75 1.59 -15.35 -12.24
CA TRP A 75 1.59 -15.64 -13.68
C TRP A 75 1.67 -17.14 -13.98
N ASN A 76 2.48 -17.88 -13.22
CA ASN A 76 2.66 -19.33 -13.39
C ASN A 76 1.80 -20.17 -12.44
N LEU A 77 0.96 -19.54 -11.61
CA LEU A 77 0.08 -20.27 -10.71
C LEU A 77 -1.19 -20.66 -11.44
N ARG A 78 -1.48 -21.96 -11.44
CA ARG A 78 -2.76 -22.46 -11.94
C ARG A 78 -3.88 -21.75 -11.16
N SER A 79 -5.02 -21.54 -11.80
CA SER A 79 -6.21 -20.99 -11.12
C SER A 79 -6.62 -21.79 -9.89
N THR A 80 -6.18 -23.04 -9.81
CA THR A 80 -6.40 -23.99 -8.73
C THR A 80 -5.34 -23.95 -7.62
N THR A 81 -4.22 -23.23 -7.77
CA THR A 81 -3.11 -23.30 -6.81
C THR A 81 -3.40 -22.57 -5.49
N CYS A 82 -4.36 -21.65 -5.47
CA CYS A 82 -4.77 -20.93 -4.25
C CYS A 82 -5.98 -21.56 -3.55
N PHE A 83 -6.28 -22.86 -3.76
CA PHE A 83 -7.41 -23.54 -3.11
C PHE A 83 -7.22 -23.80 -1.62
N SER A 84 -6.23 -23.20 -0.95
CA SER A 84 -6.28 -23.05 0.50
C SER A 84 -7.45 -22.15 0.85
N SER A 85 -8.64 -22.74 0.92
CA SER A 85 -9.89 -22.11 1.30
C SER A 85 -9.87 -21.67 2.76
N ASN A 86 -8.78 -21.87 3.49
CA ASN A 86 -8.71 -21.62 4.93
C ASN A 86 -8.03 -20.30 5.28
N ILE A 87 -7.39 -19.63 4.31
CA ILE A 87 -6.70 -18.36 4.57
C ILE A 87 -7.74 -17.30 4.95
N VAL A 88 -7.64 -16.83 6.20
CA VAL A 88 -8.45 -15.74 6.77
C VAL A 88 -7.66 -14.43 6.86
N HIS A 89 -6.33 -14.51 6.91
CA HIS A 89 -5.43 -13.37 6.98
C HIS A 89 -4.31 -13.51 5.94
N LEU A 90 -4.15 -12.51 5.08
CA LEU A 90 -3.08 -12.46 4.09
C LEU A 90 -2.41 -11.08 4.11
N ARG A 91 -1.11 -11.05 4.37
CA ARG A 91 -0.22 -9.91 4.09
C ARG A 91 0.79 -10.27 3.02
N ILE A 92 0.88 -9.45 1.98
CA ILE A 92 1.67 -9.75 0.79
C ILE A 92 2.13 -8.49 0.05
N LYS A 93 3.32 -8.54 -0.56
CA LYS A 93 3.77 -7.56 -1.56
C LYS A 93 3.61 -8.15 -2.96
N MET A 94 3.05 -7.39 -3.90
CA MET A 94 2.86 -7.83 -5.29
C MET A 94 3.32 -6.79 -6.31
N HIS A 95 3.52 -7.26 -7.54
CA HIS A 95 3.90 -6.43 -8.67
C HIS A 95 2.84 -5.40 -9.06
N ASN A 96 1.61 -5.87 -9.29
CA ASN A 96 0.57 -5.05 -9.90
C ASN A 96 -0.83 -5.33 -9.33
N PHE A 97 -1.74 -4.41 -9.65
CA PHE A 97 -3.14 -4.48 -9.22
C PHE A 97 -3.91 -5.68 -9.76
N ASP A 98 -3.57 -6.17 -10.95
CA ASP A 98 -4.25 -7.34 -11.54
C ASP A 98 -4.04 -8.62 -10.72
N ASP A 99 -2.86 -8.80 -10.13
CA ASP A 99 -2.59 -9.92 -9.23
C ASP A 99 -3.46 -9.87 -7.97
N CYS A 100 -3.67 -8.66 -7.42
CA CYS A 100 -4.60 -8.42 -6.33
C CYS A 100 -6.02 -8.88 -6.71
N LEU A 101 -6.51 -8.44 -7.87
CA LEU A 101 -7.85 -8.82 -8.35
C LEU A 101 -7.98 -10.33 -8.58
N ARG A 102 -6.92 -10.99 -9.06
CA ARG A 102 -6.89 -12.45 -9.27
C ARG A 102 -7.00 -13.23 -7.96
N LEU A 103 -6.39 -12.78 -6.87
CA LEU A 103 -6.58 -13.39 -5.55
C LEU A 103 -8.00 -13.18 -5.01
N LEU A 104 -8.54 -11.98 -5.20
CA LEU A 104 -9.87 -11.62 -4.71
C LEU A 104 -11.00 -12.30 -5.50
N ASN A 105 -10.77 -12.73 -6.75
CA ASN A 105 -11.78 -13.36 -7.60
C ASN A 105 -12.06 -14.83 -7.20
N GLY A 106 -12.52 -15.06 -5.97
CA GLY A 106 -12.99 -16.34 -5.46
C GLY A 106 -11.91 -17.32 -4.98
N ARG A 107 -10.62 -16.99 -5.11
CA ARG A 107 -9.52 -17.87 -4.66
C ARG A 107 -9.38 -17.91 -3.13
N LEU A 108 -9.73 -16.82 -2.44
CA LEU A 108 -9.56 -16.68 -0.99
C LEU A 108 -10.91 -16.44 -0.29
N SER A 109 -11.85 -17.38 -0.41
CA SER A 109 -13.25 -17.19 -0.01
C SER A 109 -13.52 -17.10 1.51
N GLN A 110 -12.51 -17.28 2.36
CA GLN A 110 -12.59 -17.08 3.82
C GLN A 110 -11.77 -15.86 4.28
N LEU A 111 -11.24 -15.06 3.35
CA LEU A 111 -10.38 -13.94 3.68
C LEU A 111 -11.17 -12.84 4.42
N HIS A 112 -10.73 -12.55 5.65
CA HIS A 112 -11.27 -11.48 6.47
C HIS A 112 -10.33 -10.26 6.51
N THR A 113 -9.03 -10.51 6.48
CA THR A 113 -8.00 -9.47 6.48
C THR A 113 -7.10 -9.61 5.27
N PHE A 114 -7.00 -8.56 4.46
CA PHE A 114 -6.10 -8.51 3.32
C PHE A 114 -5.26 -7.24 3.32
N ILE A 115 -3.95 -7.41 3.53
CA ILE A 115 -2.97 -6.33 3.57
C ILE A 115 -2.06 -6.50 2.36
N ILE A 116 -2.15 -5.57 1.42
CA ILE A 116 -1.40 -5.63 0.19
C ILE A 116 -0.54 -4.39 0.01
N THR A 117 0.71 -4.63 -0.36
CA THR A 117 1.62 -3.60 -0.86
C THR A 117 1.88 -3.85 -2.33
N LEU A 118 1.71 -2.82 -3.16
CA LEU A 118 1.91 -2.89 -4.60
C LEU A 118 3.07 -2.00 -5.01
N ASP A 119 3.85 -2.45 -6.00
CA ASP A 119 4.75 -1.53 -6.69
C ASP A 119 3.90 -0.52 -7.49
N PHE A 120 3.03 -1.01 -8.38
CA PHE A 120 2.26 -0.16 -9.29
C PHE A 120 0.77 -0.51 -9.39
N ILE A 121 -0.02 0.49 -9.79
CA ILE A 121 -1.37 0.30 -10.33
C ILE A 121 -1.37 0.88 -11.75
N TYR A 122 -1.36 -0.01 -12.76
CA TYR A 122 -1.45 0.34 -14.18
C TYR A 122 -2.61 -0.42 -14.85
N ASP A 123 -3.29 0.22 -15.81
CA ASP A 123 -4.00 -0.46 -16.89
C ASP A 123 -3.08 -0.50 -18.13
N THR A 124 -2.01 -1.30 -18.07
CA THR A 124 -1.13 -1.65 -19.21
C THR A 124 -0.65 -0.49 -20.12
N TRP A 125 0.51 0.12 -19.81
CA TRP A 125 1.22 0.98 -20.77
C TRP A 125 1.83 0.21 -21.97
N HIS A 126 1.45 -1.04 -22.21
CA HIS A 126 1.76 -1.75 -23.46
C HIS A 126 0.57 -2.60 -23.91
N GLY A 127 -0.47 -1.93 -24.43
CA GLY A 127 -1.25 -2.42 -25.57
C GLY A 127 -2.04 -3.72 -25.44
N THR A 128 -2.25 -4.30 -24.25
CA THR A 128 -3.09 -5.50 -24.12
C THR A 128 -3.97 -5.50 -22.86
N ASN A 129 -5.28 -5.38 -23.11
CA ASN A 129 -6.42 -5.73 -22.24
C ASN A 129 -6.87 -4.74 -21.14
N ARG A 130 -7.52 -3.65 -21.58
CA ARG A 130 -8.49 -2.84 -20.81
C ARG A 130 -9.69 -3.64 -20.27
N HIS A 131 -9.56 -4.61 -19.36
CA HIS A 131 -10.76 -5.38 -18.90
C HIS A 131 -10.72 -5.97 -17.47
N SER A 132 -9.74 -5.68 -16.60
CA SER A 132 -9.55 -6.49 -15.39
C SER A 132 -10.68 -6.41 -14.35
N LEU A 133 -11.28 -5.25 -14.08
CA LEU A 133 -12.41 -5.13 -13.15
C LEU A 133 -13.73 -5.76 -13.64
N LYS A 134 -13.93 -5.81 -14.97
CA LYS A 134 -15.09 -6.49 -15.59
C LYS A 134 -15.02 -8.01 -15.44
N LYS A 135 -13.88 -8.57 -15.01
CA LYS A 135 -13.66 -10.03 -14.85
C LYS A 135 -13.80 -10.54 -13.41
N ILE A 136 -14.04 -9.67 -12.43
CA ILE A 136 -14.38 -10.11 -11.06
C ILE A 136 -15.84 -10.55 -11.07
N ASN A 137 -16.07 -11.81 -11.45
CA ASN A 137 -17.39 -12.40 -11.53
C ASN A 137 -17.83 -13.00 -10.18
N ASN A 138 -16.88 -13.22 -9.26
CA ASN A 138 -17.15 -13.86 -7.98
C ASN A 138 -16.86 -12.89 -6.81
N LEU A 139 -17.93 -12.21 -6.35
CA LEU A 139 -17.89 -11.20 -5.30
C LEU A 139 -17.90 -11.80 -3.88
N ASN A 140 -18.05 -13.11 -3.73
CA ASN A 140 -18.23 -13.75 -2.42
C ASN A 140 -17.08 -13.48 -1.43
N THR A 141 -15.84 -13.37 -1.94
CA THR A 141 -14.68 -13.02 -1.12
C THR A 141 -14.76 -11.60 -0.57
N LEU A 142 -15.29 -10.65 -1.34
CA LEU A 142 -15.34 -9.24 -0.93
C LEU A 142 -16.34 -9.00 0.20
N PHE A 143 -17.39 -9.83 0.30
CA PHE A 143 -18.38 -9.72 1.36
C PHE A 143 -17.87 -10.18 2.74
N LYS A 144 -16.80 -10.98 2.82
CA LYS A 144 -16.23 -11.42 4.10
C LYS A 144 -15.09 -10.54 4.61
N LEU A 145 -14.48 -9.75 3.72
CA LEU A 145 -13.44 -8.82 4.09
C LEU A 145 -13.97 -7.78 5.06
N THR A 146 -13.40 -7.75 6.26
CA THR A 146 -13.64 -6.72 7.28
C THR A 146 -12.44 -5.78 7.40
N CYS A 147 -11.25 -6.20 6.98
CA CYS A 147 -10.04 -5.40 7.01
C CYS A 147 -9.33 -5.44 5.65
N PHE A 148 -9.11 -4.26 5.07
CA PHE A 148 -8.37 -4.10 3.82
C PHE A 148 -7.32 -2.99 3.96
N SER A 149 -6.09 -3.28 3.54
CA SER A 149 -5.02 -2.29 3.48
C SER A 149 -4.38 -2.32 2.11
N LEU A 150 -4.36 -1.17 1.43
CA LEU A 150 -3.70 -0.98 0.14
C LEU A 150 -2.61 0.08 0.28
N CYS A 151 -1.36 -0.33 0.11
CA CYS A 151 -0.22 0.56 0.01
C CYS A 151 0.36 0.46 -1.40
N VAL A 152 0.56 1.57 -2.09
CA VAL A 152 1.13 1.59 -3.44
C VAL A 152 2.38 2.46 -3.40
N TYR A 153 3.52 1.91 -3.77
CA TYR A 153 4.79 2.66 -3.74
C TYR A 153 4.83 3.74 -4.81
N PHE A 154 4.45 3.41 -6.04
CA PHE A 154 4.47 4.36 -7.15
C PHE A 154 3.15 5.06 -7.36
N SER A 155 3.25 6.23 -7.98
CA SER A 155 2.08 6.99 -8.40
C SER A 155 1.25 6.23 -9.43
N THR A 156 -0.07 6.41 -9.39
CA THR A 156 -1.02 5.86 -10.36
C THR A 156 -1.91 6.92 -10.97
N HIS A 157 -2.41 6.64 -12.18
CA HIS A 157 -3.47 7.41 -12.86
C HIS A 157 -4.83 6.70 -12.74
N GLU A 158 -4.86 5.52 -12.13
CA GLU A 158 -5.97 4.57 -12.18
C GLU A 158 -6.79 4.55 -10.87
N PHE A 159 -6.73 5.63 -10.10
CA PHE A 159 -7.43 5.68 -8.81
C PHE A 159 -8.95 5.61 -9.01
N GLU A 160 -9.50 6.41 -9.92
CA GLU A 160 -10.94 6.45 -10.22
C GLU A 160 -11.43 5.22 -11.00
N SER A 161 -10.61 4.69 -11.90
CA SER A 161 -10.95 3.59 -12.80
C SER A 161 -10.81 2.22 -12.12
N LEU A 162 -9.83 2.05 -11.23
CA LEU A 162 -9.50 0.76 -10.63
C LEU A 162 -9.70 0.71 -9.10
N VAL A 163 -9.16 1.69 -8.36
CA VAL A 163 -9.17 1.65 -6.90
C VAL A 163 -10.56 1.95 -6.33
N VAL A 164 -11.18 3.06 -6.74
CA VAL A 164 -12.52 3.46 -6.25
C VAL A 164 -13.58 2.37 -6.51
N PRO A 165 -13.69 1.76 -7.71
CA PRO A 165 -14.67 0.71 -7.95
C PRO A 165 -14.42 -0.57 -7.15
N LEU A 166 -13.15 -0.93 -6.90
CA LEU A 166 -12.82 -2.05 -6.03
C LEU A 166 -13.29 -1.79 -4.59
N LEU A 167 -12.92 -0.63 -4.04
CA LEU A 167 -13.27 -0.23 -2.68
C LEU A 167 -14.80 -0.21 -2.47
N ARG A 168 -15.56 0.31 -3.43
CA ARG A 168 -17.03 0.31 -3.37
C ARG A 168 -17.67 -1.07 -3.29
N ARG A 169 -16.98 -2.11 -3.76
CA ARG A 169 -17.47 -3.50 -3.69
C ARG A 169 -17.18 -4.16 -2.34
N MET A 170 -16.42 -3.52 -1.46
CA MET A 170 -16.04 -4.01 -0.13
C MET A 170 -16.91 -3.33 0.95
N SER A 171 -18.24 -3.47 0.85
CA SER A 171 -19.20 -2.75 1.70
C SER A 171 -19.16 -3.14 3.18
N ASN A 172 -18.60 -4.31 3.50
CA ASN A 172 -18.53 -4.88 4.85
C ASN A 172 -17.22 -4.55 5.58
N LEU A 173 -16.37 -3.69 5.00
CA LEU A 173 -15.14 -3.28 5.66
C LEU A 173 -15.44 -2.51 6.95
N GLU A 174 -14.82 -2.95 8.02
CA GLU A 174 -14.74 -2.27 9.31
C GLU A 174 -13.47 -1.43 9.40
N LYS A 175 -12.40 -1.85 8.72
CA LYS A 175 -11.09 -1.20 8.71
C LYS A 175 -10.55 -1.05 7.29
N LEU A 176 -10.16 0.18 6.95
CA LEU A 176 -9.52 0.52 5.67
C LEU A 176 -8.22 1.29 5.93
N THR A 177 -7.13 0.81 5.36
CA THR A 177 -5.87 1.55 5.26
C THR A 177 -5.56 1.83 3.79
N LEU A 178 -5.31 3.09 3.44
CA LEU A 178 -5.02 3.49 2.06
C LEU A 178 -3.80 4.42 2.00
N SER A 179 -2.68 3.92 1.48
CA SER A 179 -1.51 4.73 1.13
C SER A 179 -1.33 4.75 -0.38
N ILE A 180 -1.48 5.91 -1.01
CA ILE A 180 -1.45 6.00 -2.47
C ILE A 180 -1.06 7.40 -2.96
N SER A 181 -0.26 7.44 -4.02
CA SER A 181 0.03 8.64 -4.79
C SER A 181 -0.74 8.60 -6.10
N VAL A 182 -1.53 9.64 -6.39
CA VAL A 182 -2.38 9.73 -7.57
C VAL A 182 -1.93 10.91 -8.41
N ARG A 183 -1.66 10.67 -9.70
CA ARG A 183 -1.18 11.68 -10.64
C ARG A 183 -2.23 12.02 -11.68
N GLU A 184 -2.00 13.18 -12.30
CA GLU A 184 -2.75 13.70 -13.44
C GLU A 184 -4.25 13.89 -13.19
N ARG A 185 -4.62 14.21 -11.95
CA ARG A 185 -6.00 14.56 -11.64
C ARG A 185 -6.31 15.99 -12.05
N ASN A 186 -7.60 16.28 -12.20
CA ASN A 186 -8.10 17.64 -12.40
C ASN A 186 -8.37 18.38 -11.09
N SER A 187 -8.38 17.68 -9.95
CA SER A 187 -8.60 18.27 -8.63
C SER A 187 -7.91 17.42 -7.56
N PHE A 188 -7.58 18.04 -6.43
CA PHE A 188 -7.13 17.33 -5.24
C PHE A 188 -8.19 16.35 -4.74
N ILE A 189 -7.74 15.30 -4.05
CA ILE A 189 -8.59 14.40 -3.29
C ILE A 189 -8.77 15.02 -1.91
N ASP A 190 -9.93 15.63 -1.67
CA ASP A 190 -10.31 16.22 -0.40
C ASP A 190 -11.30 15.32 0.38
N GLY A 191 -11.69 15.75 1.58
CA GLY A 191 -12.62 15.00 2.43
C GLY A 191 -14.00 14.86 1.79
N THR A 192 -14.45 15.85 1.03
CA THR A 192 -15.71 15.82 0.28
C THR A 192 -15.68 14.74 -0.80
N TYR A 193 -14.60 14.67 -1.57
CA TYR A 193 -14.39 13.67 -2.60
C TYR A 193 -14.38 12.26 -2.00
N LEU A 194 -13.55 12.00 -0.99
CA LEU A 194 -13.47 10.66 -0.39
C LEU A 194 -14.81 10.23 0.18
N HIS A 195 -15.52 11.13 0.86
CA HIS A 195 -16.84 10.82 1.41
C HIS A 195 -17.82 10.44 0.30
N LYS A 196 -17.93 11.28 -0.74
CA LYS A 196 -18.87 11.05 -1.84
C LYS A 196 -18.55 9.77 -2.61
N TYR A 197 -17.28 9.56 -2.97
CA TYR A 197 -16.92 8.52 -3.94
C TYR A 197 -16.52 7.20 -3.30
N VAL A 198 -16.03 7.17 -2.06
CA VAL A 198 -15.55 5.95 -1.40
C VAL A 198 -16.37 5.64 -0.16
N LEU A 199 -16.36 6.54 0.81
CA LEU A 199 -16.79 6.22 2.19
C LEU A 199 -18.31 6.11 2.34
N SER A 200 -19.09 6.82 1.54
CA SER A 200 -20.57 6.73 1.55
C SER A 200 -21.10 5.32 1.25
N GLN A 201 -20.28 4.46 0.67
CA GLN A 201 -20.62 3.07 0.32
C GLN A 201 -20.10 2.04 1.35
N MET A 202 -19.54 2.50 2.47
CA MET A 202 -18.94 1.65 3.51
C MET A 202 -19.59 1.90 4.87
N PRO A 203 -20.85 1.50 5.08
CA PRO A 203 -21.61 1.82 6.29
C PRO A 203 -21.03 1.19 7.57
N HIS A 204 -20.23 0.14 7.43
CA HIS A 204 -19.61 -0.57 8.55
C HIS A 204 -18.21 -0.06 8.89
N LEU A 205 -17.68 0.93 8.14
CA LEU A 205 -16.31 1.38 8.32
C LEU A 205 -16.15 2.21 9.59
N HIS A 206 -15.44 1.64 10.56
CA HIS A 206 -15.17 2.27 11.86
C HIS A 206 -13.78 2.87 11.92
N THR A 207 -12.83 2.33 11.16
CA THR A 207 -11.45 2.81 11.14
C THR A 207 -11.01 3.08 9.71
N PHE A 208 -10.67 4.33 9.42
CA PHE A 208 -10.08 4.72 8.16
C PHE A 208 -8.78 5.48 8.43
N THR A 209 -7.66 4.87 8.00
CA THR A 209 -6.33 5.49 8.06
C THR A 209 -5.82 5.67 6.64
N PHE A 210 -5.26 6.82 6.32
CA PHE A 210 -4.85 7.10 4.96
C PHE A 210 -3.64 8.01 4.87
N ASP A 211 -2.96 7.91 3.74
CA ASP A 211 -1.79 8.68 3.31
C ASP A 211 -1.95 8.87 1.79
N ILE A 212 -2.53 10.00 1.41
CA ILE A 212 -2.97 10.26 0.04
C ILE A 212 -2.21 11.46 -0.49
N VAL A 213 -1.49 11.21 -1.56
CA VAL A 213 -0.88 12.26 -2.37
C VAL A 213 -1.69 12.41 -3.64
N THR A 214 -2.05 13.65 -3.96
CA THR A 214 -2.63 14.01 -5.24
C THR A 214 -1.72 14.99 -5.96
N VAL A 215 -1.42 14.70 -7.21
CA VAL A 215 -0.72 15.60 -8.13
C VAL A 215 -1.67 15.92 -9.26
N ILE A 216 -1.97 17.20 -9.46
CA ILE A 216 -2.89 17.65 -10.50
C ILE A 216 -2.11 18.16 -11.72
N VAL A 217 -2.61 17.88 -12.93
CA VAL A 217 -2.10 18.54 -14.13
C VAL A 217 -2.50 19.99 -14.05
N ARG A 218 -1.59 20.92 -14.37
CA ARG A 218 -1.91 22.35 -14.44
C ARG A 218 -3.18 22.56 -15.24
N ASN A 219 -4.22 22.93 -14.52
CA ASN A 219 -5.39 23.55 -15.10
C ASN A 219 -5.29 25.04 -14.76
N ASN A 220 -5.82 25.90 -15.62
CA ASN A 220 -6.05 27.32 -15.32
C ASN A 220 -7.18 27.44 -14.26
N GLN A 221 -7.05 26.73 -13.14
CA GLN A 221 -7.98 26.79 -12.04
C GLN A 221 -7.89 28.17 -11.42
N GLN A 222 -9.00 28.88 -11.50
CA GLN A 222 -9.16 30.21 -10.94
C GLN A 222 -9.11 30.17 -9.40
N TYR A 223 -9.34 29.00 -8.80
CA TYR A 223 -9.31 28.76 -7.36
C TYR A 223 -8.22 27.75 -7.00
N LYS A 224 -7.29 28.17 -6.14
CA LYS A 224 -6.21 27.36 -5.57
C LYS A 224 -6.48 27.16 -4.08
N PRO A 225 -7.07 26.02 -3.64
CA PRO A 225 -7.35 25.79 -2.22
C PRO A 225 -6.07 25.80 -1.36
N SER A 226 -6.12 26.51 -0.22
CA SER A 226 -5.05 26.42 0.76
C SER A 226 -5.04 25.05 1.47
N SER A 227 -3.96 24.75 2.20
CA SER A 227 -3.92 23.56 3.06
C SER A 227 -5.04 23.57 4.09
N ASP A 228 -5.35 24.74 4.68
CA ASP A 228 -6.47 24.88 5.63
C ASP A 228 -7.82 24.57 4.99
N ASP A 229 -8.02 24.96 3.72
CA ASP A 229 -9.26 24.65 3.00
C ASP A 229 -9.41 23.15 2.80
N ILE A 230 -8.34 22.47 2.37
CA ILE A 230 -8.34 21.00 2.22
C ILE A 230 -8.57 20.34 3.57
N GLN A 231 -7.81 20.71 4.61
CA GLN A 231 -7.92 20.14 5.95
C GLN A 231 -9.34 20.28 6.50
N ARG A 232 -9.96 21.46 6.33
CA ARG A 232 -11.34 21.73 6.78
C ARG A 232 -12.33 20.71 6.22
N THR A 233 -12.20 20.33 4.94
CA THR A 233 -13.10 19.33 4.33
C THR A 233 -13.02 17.96 4.99
N PHE A 234 -11.88 17.59 5.57
CA PHE A 234 -11.71 16.33 6.31
C PHE A 234 -12.24 16.45 7.74
N ILE A 235 -11.97 17.57 8.41
CA ILE A 235 -12.46 17.86 9.76
C ILE A 235 -13.99 17.87 9.79
N GLU A 236 -14.63 18.47 8.79
CA GLU A 236 -16.09 18.48 8.64
C GLU A 236 -16.69 17.07 8.47
N LYS A 237 -15.88 16.08 8.08
CA LYS A 237 -16.25 14.66 8.00
C LYS A 237 -15.82 13.85 9.24
N GLY A 238 -15.32 14.52 10.27
CA GLY A 238 -14.91 13.91 11.53
C GLY A 238 -13.51 13.28 11.51
N TYR A 239 -12.69 13.58 10.50
CA TYR A 239 -11.33 13.06 10.42
C TYR A 239 -10.33 14.01 11.08
N HIS A 240 -9.39 13.42 11.83
CA HIS A 240 -8.21 14.11 12.32
C HIS A 240 -7.06 13.89 11.33
N VAL A 241 -6.64 14.96 10.65
CA VAL A 241 -5.68 14.88 9.55
C VAL A 241 -4.70 16.04 9.63
N ASP A 242 -3.55 15.86 8.98
CA ASP A 242 -2.70 16.96 8.57
C ASP A 242 -2.57 16.94 7.04
N CYS A 243 -2.29 18.09 6.45
CA CYS A 243 -2.06 18.20 5.03
C CYS A 243 -1.24 19.42 4.67
N TYR A 244 -0.65 19.37 3.49
CA TYR A 244 -0.02 20.52 2.87
C TYR A 244 -0.26 20.51 1.36
N VAL A 245 -0.22 21.70 0.79
CA VAL A 245 -0.42 21.95 -0.63
C VAL A 245 0.77 22.73 -1.15
N ASP A 246 1.38 22.25 -2.22
CA ASP A 246 2.43 22.93 -2.96
C ASP A 246 1.90 23.39 -4.29
N TYR A 247 2.01 24.69 -4.52
CA TYR A 247 1.81 25.31 -5.82
C TYR A 247 3.18 25.71 -6.36
N ASP A 248 3.62 25.09 -7.45
CA ASP A 248 4.91 25.38 -8.07
C ASP A 248 4.71 25.92 -9.49
N ASP A 249 5.26 27.10 -9.74
CA ASP A 249 5.19 27.79 -11.04
C ASP A 249 5.94 27.05 -12.16
N ILE A 250 6.79 26.07 -11.83
CA ILE A 250 7.60 25.26 -12.79
C ILE A 250 7.11 23.81 -12.89
N THR A 251 6.50 23.24 -11.84
CA THR A 251 6.07 21.83 -11.81
C THR A 251 4.53 21.65 -11.72
N LEU A 252 4.10 20.50 -11.20
CA LEU A 252 2.70 20.10 -11.02
C LEU A 252 2.25 20.47 -9.61
N ASP A 253 1.01 20.96 -9.46
CA ASP A 253 0.49 21.26 -8.12
C ASP A 253 0.25 19.95 -7.35
N ARG A 254 0.62 19.94 -6.08
CA ARG A 254 0.60 18.74 -5.23
C ARG A 254 -0.15 19.02 -3.94
N CYS A 255 -0.96 18.06 -3.52
CA CYS A 255 -1.57 18.03 -2.20
C CYS A 255 -1.21 16.70 -1.54
N HIS A 256 -0.81 16.73 -0.29
CA HIS A 256 -0.55 15.54 0.51
C HIS A 256 -1.38 15.64 1.79
N VAL A 257 -2.24 14.66 2.02
CA VAL A 257 -3.10 14.57 3.20
C VAL A 257 -3.01 13.19 3.83
N TYR A 258 -2.93 13.14 5.16
CA TYR A 258 -2.86 11.87 5.89
C TYR A 258 -3.55 11.94 7.24
N SER A 259 -4.03 10.79 7.69
CA SER A 259 -4.71 10.63 8.97
C SER A 259 -3.73 10.67 10.14
N LEU A 260 -4.17 11.26 11.25
CA LEU A 260 -3.45 11.29 12.52
C LEU A 260 -4.13 10.35 13.56
N PRO A 261 -3.35 9.62 14.40
CA PRO A 261 -1.89 9.52 14.35
C PRO A 261 -1.40 8.76 13.12
N PHE A 262 -0.27 9.19 12.56
CA PHE A 262 0.33 8.52 11.42
C PHE A 262 0.87 7.15 11.84
N ASN A 263 0.37 6.08 11.22
CA ASN A 263 0.64 4.68 11.61
C ASN A 263 1.20 3.83 10.47
N MET A 264 1.67 4.45 9.38
CA MET A 264 2.18 3.73 8.21
C MET A 264 3.70 3.53 8.27
N LYS A 265 4.18 2.49 7.59
CA LYS A 265 5.63 2.17 7.51
C LYS A 265 6.41 3.17 6.65
N HIS A 266 5.74 3.76 5.66
CA HIS A 266 6.31 4.66 4.66
C HIS A 266 5.41 5.88 4.53
N ILE A 267 6.00 7.01 4.19
CA ILE A 267 5.32 8.24 3.80
C ILE A 267 5.70 8.54 2.35
N HIS A 268 4.73 8.95 1.53
CA HIS A 268 5.01 9.40 0.16
C HIS A 268 5.93 10.62 0.13
N ASP A 269 6.55 10.87 -1.02
CA ASP A 269 7.53 11.96 -1.20
C ASP A 269 7.11 13.26 -0.51
N ILE A 270 7.94 13.75 0.40
CA ILE A 270 7.67 15.02 1.07
C ILE A 270 8.26 16.18 0.27
N THR A 271 7.65 17.35 0.37
CA THR A 271 8.08 18.58 -0.31
C THR A 271 8.60 19.59 0.71
N HIS A 272 8.99 20.77 0.23
CA HIS A 272 9.41 21.87 1.09
C HIS A 272 8.27 22.42 1.98
N SER A 273 7.00 22.23 1.61
CA SER A 273 5.86 22.65 2.44
C SER A 273 5.43 21.59 3.47
N PHE A 274 6.17 20.48 3.60
CA PHE A 274 5.89 19.48 4.60
C PHE A 274 5.91 20.09 6.02
N PRO A 275 4.78 20.10 6.76
CA PRO A 275 4.66 20.81 8.02
C PRO A 275 5.24 19.98 9.17
N GLY A 276 6.39 19.33 8.98
CA GLY A 276 6.93 18.28 9.86
C GLY A 276 7.04 18.65 11.35
N ALA A 277 7.07 19.94 11.68
CA ALA A 277 6.97 20.46 13.04
C ALA A 277 5.53 20.44 13.60
N THR A 278 4.50 20.76 12.82
CA THR A 278 3.09 20.80 13.24
C THR A 278 2.51 19.39 13.36
N VAL A 279 2.76 18.54 12.37
CA VAL A 279 2.30 17.15 12.24
C VAL A 279 2.65 16.29 13.43
N THR A 280 3.81 16.60 13.99
CA THR A 280 4.44 15.83 15.04
C THR A 280 4.30 16.50 16.39
N GLU A 281 3.63 17.67 16.45
CA GLU A 281 3.59 18.56 17.60
C GLU A 281 5.00 18.84 18.13
N ASN A 282 5.91 19.21 17.24
CA ASN A 282 7.35 19.33 17.47
C ASN A 282 7.96 18.06 18.08
N PHE A 283 7.42 16.89 17.72
CA PHE A 283 7.76 15.59 18.27
C PHE A 283 7.68 15.52 19.81
N THR A 284 6.89 16.40 20.44
CA THR A 284 6.69 16.43 21.89
C THR A 284 5.80 15.28 22.36
N ARG A 285 4.94 14.75 21.48
CA ARG A 285 4.16 13.53 21.73
C ARG A 285 5.00 12.27 21.55
N ASN A 286 5.14 11.50 22.62
CA ASN A 286 5.86 10.22 22.61
C ASN A 286 5.33 9.26 21.53
N THR A 287 4.01 9.21 21.28
CA THR A 287 3.42 8.34 20.25
C THR A 287 3.86 8.71 18.85
N THR A 288 3.85 10.00 18.51
CA THR A 288 4.32 10.49 17.21
C THR A 288 5.82 10.29 17.05
N ARG A 289 6.60 10.54 18.12
CA ARG A 289 8.05 10.27 18.13
C ARG A 289 8.36 8.79 17.93
N MET A 290 7.62 7.89 18.57
CA MET A 290 7.72 6.44 18.39
C MET A 290 7.31 6.00 16.98
N ASN A 291 6.33 6.65 16.35
CA ASN A 291 5.90 6.32 15.01
C ASN A 291 6.88 6.83 13.95
N CYS A 292 7.41 8.05 14.10
CA CYS A 292 8.46 8.56 13.21
C CYS A 292 9.78 7.80 13.37
N ALA A 293 10.09 7.31 14.58
CA ALA A 293 11.22 6.40 14.78
C ALA A 293 11.05 5.03 14.06
N LYS A 294 9.83 4.67 13.64
CA LYS A 294 9.57 3.46 12.83
C LYS A 294 9.65 3.72 11.33
N LEU A 295 9.70 4.98 10.89
CA LEU A 295 9.85 5.29 9.47
C LEU A 295 11.23 4.81 9.02
N LYS A 296 11.22 3.86 8.09
CA LYS A 296 12.44 3.30 7.49
C LYS A 296 12.89 4.08 6.26
N HIS A 297 11.98 4.84 5.65
CA HIS A 297 12.26 5.59 4.42
C HIS A 297 11.49 6.91 4.34
N ILE A 298 12.14 7.96 3.83
CA ILE A 298 11.53 9.22 3.40
C ILE A 298 12.18 9.63 2.09
N ASP A 299 11.37 9.73 1.05
CA ASP A 299 11.78 10.36 -0.19
C ASP A 299 11.46 11.85 -0.19
N PHE A 300 12.36 12.64 -0.77
CA PHE A 300 12.18 14.07 -0.95
C PHE A 300 11.88 14.36 -2.42
N TYR A 301 10.72 14.98 -2.67
CA TYR A 301 10.36 15.47 -4.00
C TYR A 301 11.29 16.63 -4.35
N HIS A 302 12.17 16.43 -5.34
CA HIS A 302 13.31 17.26 -5.69
C HIS A 302 14.45 17.29 -4.65
N LYS A 303 15.43 16.39 -4.82
CA LYS A 303 16.70 16.32 -4.05
C LYS A 303 17.58 17.59 -4.08
N ARG A 304 17.20 18.66 -4.81
CA ARG A 304 18.00 19.88 -4.90
C ARG A 304 17.53 20.91 -3.88
N GLY A 305 18.35 21.14 -2.86
CA GLY A 305 18.24 22.33 -2.00
C GLY A 305 17.41 22.14 -0.72
N ILE A 306 16.83 20.96 -0.48
CA ILE A 306 16.23 20.66 0.83
C ILE A 306 17.37 20.38 1.80
N VAL A 307 17.70 21.37 2.63
CA VAL A 307 18.57 21.21 3.79
C VAL A 307 17.64 20.87 4.96
N PRO A 308 17.61 19.62 5.45
CA PRO A 308 16.82 19.28 6.62
C PRO A 308 17.27 20.17 7.78
N SER A 309 16.32 20.71 8.54
CA SER A 309 16.68 21.45 9.77
C SER A 309 17.53 20.55 10.67
N LYS A 310 18.42 21.11 11.51
CA LYS A 310 19.24 20.32 12.45
C LYS A 310 18.40 19.38 13.33
N ASN A 311 17.15 19.75 13.59
CA ASN A 311 16.22 18.96 14.37
C ASN A 311 15.68 17.75 13.60
N PHE A 312 15.67 17.78 12.26
CA PHE A 312 15.21 16.66 11.42
C PHE A 312 15.98 15.35 11.70
N CYS A 313 17.30 15.40 11.88
CA CYS A 313 18.11 14.22 12.28
C CYS A 313 17.67 13.62 13.63
N LEU A 314 17.20 14.46 14.58
CA LEU A 314 16.76 14.00 15.90
C LEU A 314 15.43 13.22 15.85
N TYR A 315 14.68 13.39 14.76
CA TYR A 315 13.32 12.89 14.63
C TYR A 315 13.22 11.66 13.74
N PHE A 316 14.16 11.48 12.81
CA PHE A 316 14.23 10.30 11.94
C PHE A 316 15.60 9.63 12.05
N PRO A 317 15.94 9.07 13.23
CA PRO A 317 17.29 8.56 13.51
C PRO A 317 17.68 7.38 12.60
N LEU A 318 16.72 6.58 12.14
CA LEU A 318 16.98 5.46 11.23
C LEU A 318 17.32 5.89 9.80
N LEU A 319 17.00 7.13 9.41
CA LEU A 319 17.23 7.63 8.05
C LEU A 319 18.61 8.27 7.84
N TYR A 320 19.31 8.62 8.92
CA TYR A 320 20.56 9.36 8.87
C TYR A 320 21.59 8.78 9.86
N HIS A 321 21.98 7.53 9.64
CA HIS A 321 23.01 6.90 10.48
C HIS A 321 24.46 7.29 10.11
N ASP A 322 24.70 7.82 8.90
CA ASP A 322 26.06 8.13 8.41
C ASP A 322 26.38 9.62 8.15
N ASN A 323 25.38 10.52 8.13
CA ASN A 323 25.56 11.92 7.73
C ASN A 323 25.34 12.97 8.84
N CYS A 324 25.00 12.58 10.08
CA CYS A 324 24.86 13.50 11.22
C CYS A 324 26.07 13.34 12.18
N LYS A 325 27.30 13.49 11.67
CA LYS A 325 28.52 13.71 12.47
C LYS A 325 29.07 15.11 12.22
#